data_AF-A0A1G7GVR7-F1
#
_entry.id   AF-A0A1G7GVR7-F1
#
_cell.length_a   1.000
_cell.length_b   1.000
_cell.length_c   1.000
_cell.angle_alpha   90.00
_cell.angle_beta   90.00
_cell.angle_gamma   90.00
#
_symmetry.space_group_name_H-M   'P 1'
#
loop_
_entity.id
_entity.type
_entity.pdbx_description
1 polymer ?
#
loop_
_entity_poly.entity_id
_entity_poly.type
_entity_poly.pdbx_seq_one_letter_code
_entity_poly.pdbx_strand_id
1 'polypeptide(L)'
;MTAKRFYNILAILLGYGLIIGGFLVFGESLENKVKILDIIVSCLIFTQFVQFSLFPLINFGDSSHKEVGMMGIHIYVLNFCCIISIGIMLYGIIYHIPFKFQLMGQLVVLFILLVGRVATLHAGEKVRQIHRKEQVIMHGKLSLKSVMDDFMDDIAIVKDLDPIAKQKLQNIHESMRFLSPSSNSEALRYDEQFSQSVEDLKILMRNTNLNKEKILEETEHLERILSRRKKY
;
A
#
# COMPACT_ATOMS: atom_id res chain seq x y z
N MET A 1 -22.08 18.77 17.10
CA MET A 1 -20.65 18.41 17.26
C MET A 1 -20.62 17.05 17.97
N THR A 2 -19.97 16.02 17.43
CA THR A 2 -19.91 14.70 18.09
C THR A 2 -19.05 14.76 19.36
N ALA A 3 -19.43 14.06 20.43
CA ALA A 3 -18.67 14.04 21.70
C ALA A 3 -17.17 13.76 21.51
N LYS A 4 -16.81 12.84 20.60
CA LYS A 4 -15.42 12.56 20.22
C LYS A 4 -14.66 13.79 19.69
N ARG A 5 -15.30 14.62 18.86
CA ARG A 5 -14.68 15.87 18.35
C ARG A 5 -14.49 16.90 19.45
N PHE A 6 -15.43 16.98 20.39
CA PHE A 6 -15.32 17.87 21.55
C PHE A 6 -14.12 17.49 22.44
N TYR A 7 -13.99 16.20 22.80
CA TYR A 7 -12.85 15.73 23.59
C TYR A 7 -11.50 15.93 22.87
N ASN A 8 -11.45 15.72 21.56
CA ASN A 8 -10.23 15.97 20.77
C ASN A 8 -9.82 17.45 20.82
N ILE A 9 -10.77 18.38 20.61
CA ILE A 9 -10.48 19.82 20.68
C ILE A 9 -10.04 20.23 22.09
N LEU A 10 -10.70 19.70 23.12
CA LEU A 10 -10.34 19.96 24.51
C LEU A 10 -8.92 19.47 24.83
N ALA A 11 -8.55 18.26 24.40
CA ALA A 11 -7.21 17.72 24.59
C ALA A 11 -6.12 18.57 23.91
N ILE A 12 -6.41 19.10 22.72
CA ILE A 12 -5.51 20.01 21.99
C ILE A 12 -5.31 21.32 22.76
N LEU A 13 -6.40 21.93 23.22
CA LEU A 13 -6.37 23.18 23.97
C LEU A 13 -5.61 23.02 25.30
N LEU A 14 -5.85 21.93 26.01
CA LEU A 14 -5.11 21.60 27.24
C LEU A 14 -3.62 21.39 26.97
N GLY A 15 -3.26 20.73 25.86
CA GLY A 15 -1.87 20.55 25.47
C GLY A 15 -1.14 21.87 25.20
N TYR A 16 -1.75 22.78 24.44
CA TYR A 16 -1.19 24.12 24.25
C TYR A 16 -1.08 24.90 25.57
N GLY A 17 -2.11 24.85 26.41
CA GLY A 17 -2.10 25.47 27.72
C GLY A 17 -0.96 24.96 28.61
N LEU A 18 -0.68 23.67 28.57
CA LEU A 18 0.39 23.03 29.34
C LEU A 18 1.78 23.43 28.82
N ILE A 19 1.97 23.50 27.49
CA ILE A 19 3.23 23.98 26.89
C ILE A 19 3.48 25.44 27.26
N ILE A 20 2.50 26.31 27.01
CA ILE A 20 2.62 27.75 27.28
C ILE A 20 2.81 27.99 28.78
N GLY A 21 2.00 27.36 29.62
CA GLY A 21 2.09 27.46 31.07
C GLY A 21 3.44 26.96 31.61
N GLY A 22 3.96 25.86 31.06
CA GLY A 22 5.27 25.33 31.42
C GLY A 22 6.39 26.33 31.16
N PHE A 23 6.43 26.94 29.98
CA PHE A 23 7.43 27.98 29.67
C PHE A 23 7.22 29.28 30.45
N LEU A 24 5.99 29.62 30.84
CA LEU A 24 5.73 30.80 31.67
C LEU A 24 6.21 30.60 33.12
N VAL A 25 5.99 29.42 33.70
CA VAL A 25 6.36 29.12 35.10
C VAL A 25 7.84 28.79 35.24
N PHE A 26 8.40 28.00 34.33
CA PHE A 26 9.78 27.52 34.44
C PHE A 26 10.79 28.33 33.59
N GLY A 27 10.31 29.21 32.72
CA GLY A 27 11.15 29.98 31.79
C GLY A 27 11.38 31.44 32.21
N GLU A 28 11.20 31.80 33.47
CA GLU A 28 11.45 33.18 33.96
C GLU A 28 12.90 33.64 33.74
N SER A 29 13.86 32.71 33.73
CA SER A 29 15.30 32.99 33.51
C SER A 29 15.69 33.16 32.04
N LEU A 30 14.78 32.92 31.09
CA LEU A 30 15.05 32.98 29.66
C LEU A 30 14.79 34.37 29.09
N GLU A 31 15.63 34.79 28.13
CA GLU A 31 15.36 35.99 27.35
C GLU A 31 13.99 35.85 26.66
N ASN A 32 13.15 36.89 26.75
CA ASN A 32 11.77 36.85 26.23
C ASN A 32 11.70 36.40 24.75
N LYS A 33 12.66 36.78 23.92
CA LYS A 33 12.71 36.37 22.50
C LYS A 33 12.97 34.87 22.32
N VAL A 34 13.88 34.30 23.12
CA VAL A 34 14.20 32.87 23.12
C VAL A 34 13.01 32.07 23.64
N LYS A 35 12.40 32.53 24.75
CA LYS A 35 11.20 31.90 25.32
C LYS A 35 10.04 31.83 24.32
N ILE A 36 9.77 32.92 23.59
CA ILE A 36 8.71 32.95 22.57
C ILE A 36 9.00 31.96 21.44
N LEU A 37 10.25 31.89 20.97
CA LEU A 37 10.65 30.95 19.93
C LEU A 37 10.42 29.50 20.36
N ASP A 38 10.82 29.15 21.57
CA ASP A 38 10.70 27.78 22.08
C ASP A 38 9.23 27.38 22.26
N ILE A 39 8.39 28.29 22.75
CA ILE A 39 6.93 28.09 22.79
C ILE A 39 6.38 27.79 21.39
N ILE A 40 6.75 28.60 20.38
CA ILE A 40 6.26 28.43 19.00
C ILE A 40 6.68 27.07 18.44
N VAL A 41 7.95 26.71 18.59
CA VAL A 41 8.49 25.43 18.09
C VAL A 41 7.83 24.24 18.80
N SER A 42 7.69 24.29 20.13
CA SER A 42 7.00 23.24 20.88
C SER A 42 5.53 23.09 20.47
N CYS A 43 4.83 24.21 20.22
CA CYS A 43 3.46 24.19 19.71
C CYS A 43 3.39 23.56 18.32
N LEU A 44 4.34 23.87 17.43
CA LEU A 44 4.40 23.27 16.09
C LEU A 44 4.61 21.76 16.15
N ILE A 45 5.56 21.29 16.97
CA ILE A 45 5.84 19.85 17.16
C ILE A 45 4.60 19.15 17.74
N PHE A 46 3.98 19.75 18.77
CA PHE A 46 2.75 19.23 19.37
C PHE A 46 1.61 19.11 18.34
N THR A 47 1.45 20.14 17.50
CA THR A 47 0.44 20.12 16.41
C THR A 47 0.66 18.93 15.48
N GLN A 48 1.91 18.62 15.11
CA GLN A 48 2.23 17.49 14.24
C GLN A 48 1.91 16.15 14.91
N PHE A 49 2.23 15.98 16.20
CA PHE A 49 1.85 14.79 16.96
C PHE A 49 0.33 14.60 17.06
N VAL A 50 -0.39 15.66 17.37
CA VAL A 50 -1.84 15.68 17.47
C VAL A 50 -2.50 15.36 16.13
N GLN A 51 -2.02 16.01 15.05
CA GLN A 51 -2.56 15.80 13.71
C GLN A 51 -2.46 14.34 13.32
N PHE A 52 -1.38 13.65 13.71
CA PHE A 52 -1.20 12.24 13.42
C PHE A 52 -2.01 11.31 14.33
N SER A 53 -2.07 11.60 15.64
CA SER A 53 -2.74 10.73 16.63
C SER A 53 -4.26 10.88 16.70
N LEU A 54 -4.79 12.11 16.60
CA LEU A 54 -6.23 12.39 16.78
C LEU A 54 -7.01 12.42 15.47
N PHE A 55 -6.33 12.75 14.37
CA PHE A 55 -6.87 12.67 13.02
C PHE A 55 -6.02 11.67 12.26
N PRO A 56 -6.14 10.37 12.55
CA PRO A 56 -5.52 9.37 11.70
C PRO A 56 -6.00 9.68 10.28
N LEU A 57 -5.08 10.17 9.45
CA LEU A 57 -5.19 10.16 7.99
C LEU A 57 -5.20 8.70 7.47
N ILE A 58 -5.50 7.76 8.36
CA ILE A 58 -5.32 6.33 8.28
C ILE A 58 -6.72 5.72 8.20
N ASN A 59 -7.21 5.60 6.98
CA ASN A 59 -8.31 4.72 6.68
C ASN A 59 -7.79 3.26 6.67
N PHE A 60 -7.72 2.64 7.84
CA PHE A 60 -7.34 1.22 8.02
C PHE A 60 -8.18 0.22 7.19
N GLY A 61 -9.22 0.68 6.48
CA GLY A 61 -9.97 -0.09 5.50
C GLY A 61 -9.38 -0.11 4.08
N ASP A 62 -8.31 0.62 3.78
CA ASP A 62 -7.65 0.55 2.47
C ASP A 62 -6.77 -0.71 2.39
N SER A 63 -7.15 -1.64 1.51
CA SER A 63 -6.45 -2.92 1.28
C SER A 63 -4.97 -2.73 0.92
N SER A 64 -4.61 -1.54 0.43
CA SER A 64 -3.25 -1.18 0.07
C SER A 64 -2.30 -1.00 1.26
N HIS A 65 -2.81 -0.82 2.49
CA HIS A 65 -1.99 -0.51 3.68
C HIS A 65 -0.99 0.65 3.48
N LYS A 66 -1.27 1.54 2.51
CA LYS A 66 -0.46 2.72 2.13
C LYS A 66 -0.03 3.53 3.35
N GLU A 67 -0.92 3.58 4.31
CA GLU A 67 -0.84 4.44 5.48
C GLU A 67 0.12 3.90 6.53
N VAL A 68 0.41 2.59 6.55
CA VAL A 68 1.42 1.99 7.45
C VAL A 68 2.83 2.41 7.03
N GLY A 69 3.11 2.44 5.73
CA GLY A 69 4.39 2.94 5.20
C GLY A 69 4.58 4.44 5.44
N MET A 70 3.50 5.22 5.32
CA MET A 70 3.50 6.65 5.64
C MET A 70 3.73 6.90 7.14
N MET A 71 3.10 6.09 8.00
CA MET A 71 3.20 6.19 9.46
C MET A 71 4.63 6.00 9.95
N GLY A 72 5.32 4.97 9.49
CA GLY A 72 6.69 4.67 9.95
C GLY A 72 7.67 5.81 9.68
N ILE A 73 7.69 6.32 8.45
CA ILE A 73 8.58 7.43 8.05
C ILE A 73 8.23 8.71 8.80
N HIS A 74 6.94 9.02 8.92
CA HIS A 74 6.50 10.25 9.58
C HIS A 74 6.84 10.24 11.08
N ILE A 75 6.56 9.15 11.80
CA ILE A 75 6.89 9.00 13.22
C ILE A 75 8.40 9.10 13.43
N TYR A 76 9.20 8.44 12.58
CA TYR A 76 10.66 8.47 12.69
C TYR A 76 11.21 9.90 12.53
N VAL A 77 10.82 10.59 11.44
CA VAL A 77 11.24 11.97 11.18
C VAL A 77 10.79 12.91 12.30
N LEU A 78 9.53 12.77 12.76
CA LEU A 78 8.98 13.63 13.80
C LEU A 78 9.71 13.45 15.13
N ASN A 79 9.99 12.22 15.54
CA ASN A 79 10.76 11.95 16.77
C ASN A 79 12.19 12.47 16.66
N PHE A 80 12.85 12.24 15.52
CA PHE A 80 14.20 12.76 15.27
C PHE A 80 14.26 14.28 15.36
N CYS A 81 13.34 14.98 14.68
CA CYS A 81 13.24 16.44 14.74
C CYS A 81 12.91 16.93 16.15
N CYS A 82 12.03 16.23 16.87
CA CYS A 82 11.67 16.56 18.25
C CYS A 82 12.88 16.51 19.18
N ILE A 83 13.66 15.42 19.14
CA ILE A 83 14.87 15.26 19.95
C ILE A 83 15.88 16.36 19.64
N ILE A 84 16.10 16.68 18.36
CA ILE A 84 17.03 17.75 17.98
C ILE A 84 16.51 19.11 18.44
N SER A 85 15.24 19.43 18.23
CA SER A 85 14.65 20.70 18.67
C SER A 85 14.77 20.88 20.18
N ILE A 86 14.49 19.85 20.98
CA ILE A 86 14.67 19.88 22.44
C ILE A 86 16.16 20.04 22.78
N GLY A 87 17.05 19.34 22.09
CA GLY A 87 18.50 19.47 22.27
C GLY A 87 18.98 20.90 22.03
N ILE A 88 18.50 21.57 20.97
CA ILE A 88 18.80 22.98 20.67
C ILE A 88 18.28 23.90 21.78
N MET A 89 17.07 23.67 22.29
CA MET A 89 16.50 24.44 23.39
C MET A 89 17.33 24.30 24.67
N LEU A 90 17.66 23.07 25.07
CA LEU A 90 18.48 22.79 26.26
C LEU A 90 19.89 23.38 26.13
N TYR A 91 20.51 23.24 24.96
CA TYR A 91 21.82 23.82 24.67
C TYR A 91 21.76 25.36 24.71
N GLY A 92 20.68 25.96 24.21
CA GLY A 92 20.40 27.39 24.31
C GLY A 92 20.27 27.89 25.75
N ILE A 93 19.61 27.11 26.62
CA ILE A 93 19.47 27.41 28.06
C ILE A 93 20.83 27.32 28.78
N ILE A 94 21.59 26.24 28.56
CA ILE A 94 22.85 25.99 29.30
C ILE A 94 23.96 26.96 28.87
N TYR A 95 24.07 27.27 27.58
CA TYR A 95 25.18 28.06 27.03
C TYR A 95 24.79 29.52 26.68
N HIS A 96 23.58 29.95 27.05
CA HIS A 96 23.04 31.29 26.78
C HIS A 96 23.24 31.74 25.32
N ILE A 97 22.82 30.88 24.39
CA ILE A 97 23.04 31.10 22.96
C ILE A 97 22.22 32.29 22.49
N PRO A 98 22.79 33.18 21.66
CA PRO A 98 22.03 34.29 21.09
C PRO A 98 20.85 33.78 20.27
N PHE A 99 19.71 34.45 20.40
CA PHE A 99 18.46 34.16 19.68
C PHE A 99 18.67 33.83 18.19
N LYS A 100 19.56 34.56 17.49
CA LYS A 100 19.82 34.36 16.05
C LYS A 100 20.29 32.94 15.72
N PHE A 101 21.17 32.37 16.54
CA PHE A 101 21.72 31.03 16.30
C PHE A 101 20.69 29.94 16.65
N GLN A 102 19.94 30.13 17.74
CA GLN A 102 18.85 29.23 18.10
C GLN A 102 17.75 29.24 17.04
N LEU A 103 17.37 30.41 16.52
CA LEU A 103 16.42 30.56 15.41
C LEU A 103 16.90 29.82 14.16
N MET A 104 18.17 30.00 13.78
CA MET A 104 18.75 29.32 12.62
C MET A 104 18.72 27.80 12.79
N GLY A 105 19.09 27.29 13.97
CA GLY A 105 19.03 25.86 14.28
C GLY A 105 17.61 25.30 14.16
N GLN A 106 16.62 25.99 14.74
CA GLN A 106 15.22 25.57 14.65
C GLN A 106 14.66 25.64 13.23
N LEU A 107 15.08 26.62 12.41
CA LEU A 107 14.72 26.69 10.99
C LEU A 107 15.28 25.52 10.18
N VAL A 108 16.51 25.07 10.47
CA VAL A 108 17.10 23.89 9.84
C VAL A 108 16.30 22.64 10.21
N VAL A 109 15.92 22.48 11.47
CA VAL A 109 15.07 21.36 11.90
C VAL A 109 13.70 21.40 11.21
N LEU A 110 13.09 22.59 11.11
CA LEU A 110 11.82 22.76 10.40
C LEU A 110 11.94 22.37 8.93
N PHE A 111 13.05 22.72 8.28
CA PHE A 111 13.31 22.32 6.90
C PHE A 111 13.42 20.80 6.75
N ILE A 112 14.14 20.12 7.65
CA ILE A 112 14.23 18.65 7.67
C ILE A 112 12.84 18.03 7.85
N LEU A 113 12.01 18.59 8.74
CA LEU A 113 10.64 18.13 8.96
C LEU A 113 9.78 18.25 7.70
N LEU A 114 9.91 19.35 6.95
CA LEU A 114 9.22 19.54 5.67
C LEU A 114 9.68 18.52 4.61
N VAL A 115 10.99 18.31 4.48
CA VAL A 115 11.54 17.31 3.55
C VAL A 115 11.06 15.91 3.90
N GLY A 116 11.08 15.55 5.19
CA GLY A 116 10.57 14.27 5.64
C GLY A 116 9.07 14.11 5.39
N ARG A 117 8.28 15.20 5.47
CA ARG A 117 6.86 15.16 5.09
C ARG A 117 6.65 14.86 3.61
N VAL A 118 7.47 15.44 2.73
CA VAL A 118 7.45 15.13 1.28
C VAL A 118 7.82 13.66 1.05
N ALA A 119 8.84 13.16 1.74
CA ALA A 119 9.25 11.75 1.65
C ALA A 119 8.14 10.80 2.12
N THR A 120 7.44 11.12 3.21
CA THR A 120 6.26 10.37 3.68
C THR A 120 5.18 10.28 2.59
N LEU A 121 4.84 11.41 1.96
CA LEU A 121 3.81 11.43 0.91
C LEU A 121 4.23 10.59 -0.30
N HIS A 122 5.50 10.67 -0.71
CA HIS A 122 6.03 9.92 -1.83
C HIS A 122 6.06 8.41 -1.56
N ALA A 123 6.47 8.00 -0.35
CA ALA A 123 6.45 6.59 0.07
C ALA A 123 5.03 6.01 0.04
N GLY A 124 4.04 6.78 0.52
CA GLY A 124 2.65 6.37 0.42
C GLY A 124 2.18 6.14 -1.01
N GLU A 125 2.50 7.05 -1.93
CA GLU A 125 2.10 6.87 -3.33
C GLU A 125 2.80 5.70 -4.00
N LYS A 126 4.06 5.43 -3.61
CA LYS A 126 4.79 4.27 -4.09
C LYS A 126 4.15 2.95 -3.64
N VAL A 127 3.74 2.85 -2.37
CA VAL A 127 3.05 1.67 -1.84
C VAL A 127 1.74 1.42 -2.59
N ARG A 128 0.97 2.48 -2.86
CA ARG A 128 -0.27 2.39 -3.67
C ARG A 128 -0.02 1.88 -5.08
N GLN A 129 1.04 2.38 -5.72
CA GLN A 129 1.42 1.96 -7.06
C GLN A 129 1.78 0.47 -7.10
N ILE A 130 2.53 -0.01 -6.12
CA ILE A 130 2.91 -1.43 -6.01
C ILE A 130 1.66 -2.29 -5.79
N HIS A 131 0.80 -1.91 -4.83
CA HIS A 131 -0.43 -2.66 -4.56
C HIS A 131 -1.34 -2.74 -5.79
N ARG A 132 -1.50 -1.63 -6.54
CA ARG A 132 -2.29 -1.64 -7.78
C ARG A 132 -1.68 -2.57 -8.83
N LYS A 133 -0.35 -2.61 -8.95
CA LYS A 133 0.33 -3.54 -9.86
C LYS A 133 0.11 -4.99 -9.44
N GLU A 134 0.27 -5.29 -8.15
CA GLU A 134 0.01 -6.64 -7.62
C GLU A 134 -1.44 -7.08 -7.83
N GLN A 135 -2.41 -6.18 -7.62
CA GLN A 135 -3.82 -6.47 -7.88
C GLN A 135 -4.08 -6.80 -9.36
N VAL A 136 -3.51 -6.03 -10.30
CA VAL A 136 -3.65 -6.31 -11.74
C VAL A 136 -3.04 -7.67 -12.09
N ILE A 137 -1.86 -7.97 -11.56
CA ILE A 137 -1.16 -9.24 -11.80
C ILE A 137 -1.94 -10.43 -11.21
N MET A 138 -2.48 -10.27 -10.01
CA MET A 138 -3.34 -11.29 -9.37
C MET A 138 -4.65 -11.48 -10.12
N HIS A 139 -5.24 -10.41 -10.64
CA HIS A 139 -6.48 -10.48 -11.39
C HIS A 139 -6.31 -11.28 -12.68
N GLY A 140 -5.18 -11.15 -13.39
CA GLY A 140 -4.88 -11.98 -14.57
C GLY A 140 -4.90 -13.48 -14.25
N LYS A 141 -4.24 -13.90 -13.17
CA LYS A 141 -4.27 -15.31 -12.71
C LYS A 141 -5.69 -15.77 -12.35
N LEU A 142 -6.44 -14.94 -11.62
CA LEU A 142 -7.81 -15.28 -11.20
C LEU A 142 -8.76 -15.37 -12.39
N SER A 143 -8.62 -14.49 -13.38
CA SER A 143 -9.39 -14.51 -14.63
C SER A 143 -9.16 -15.82 -15.39
N LEU A 144 -7.91 -16.24 -15.55
CA LEU A 144 -7.59 -17.48 -16.26
C LEU A 144 -8.20 -18.71 -15.57
N LYS A 145 -8.14 -18.72 -14.23
CA LYS A 145 -8.76 -19.78 -13.44
C LYS A 145 -10.29 -19.79 -13.60
N SER A 146 -10.92 -18.61 -13.55
CA SER A 146 -12.38 -18.47 -13.75
C SER A 146 -12.81 -18.99 -15.11
N VAL A 147 -12.11 -18.63 -16.18
CA VAL A 147 -12.43 -19.08 -17.55
C VAL A 147 -12.41 -20.60 -17.65
N MET A 148 -11.45 -21.26 -17.02
CA MET A 148 -11.43 -22.72 -17.02
C MET A 148 -12.46 -23.33 -16.05
N ASP A 149 -12.68 -22.74 -14.87
CA ASP A 149 -13.72 -23.20 -13.93
C ASP A 149 -15.09 -23.22 -14.66
N ASP A 150 -15.43 -22.13 -15.35
CA ASP A 150 -16.65 -22.02 -16.17
C ASP A 150 -16.69 -23.06 -17.29
N PHE A 151 -15.55 -23.30 -17.96
CA PHE A 151 -15.45 -24.30 -19.02
C PHE A 151 -15.60 -25.74 -18.51
N MET A 152 -15.06 -26.06 -17.33
CA MET A 152 -15.20 -27.38 -16.71
C MET A 152 -16.65 -27.65 -16.28
N ASP A 153 -17.35 -26.62 -15.81
CA ASP A 153 -18.78 -26.69 -15.51
C ASP A 153 -19.61 -26.95 -16.77
N ASP A 154 -19.30 -26.28 -17.89
CA ASP A 154 -19.95 -26.51 -19.19
C ASP A 154 -19.73 -27.96 -19.68
N ILE A 155 -18.52 -28.49 -19.53
CA ILE A 155 -18.18 -29.86 -19.94
C ILE A 155 -18.87 -30.91 -19.09
N ALA A 156 -19.11 -30.65 -17.79
CA ALA A 156 -19.74 -31.62 -16.90
C ALA A 156 -21.13 -32.08 -17.40
N ILE A 157 -21.78 -31.26 -18.23
CA ILE A 157 -23.11 -31.50 -18.79
C ILE A 157 -23.04 -32.28 -20.12
N VAL A 158 -21.88 -32.33 -20.77
CA VAL A 158 -21.66 -33.02 -22.06
C VAL A 158 -21.52 -34.53 -21.85
N LYS A 159 -22.49 -35.31 -22.33
CA LYS A 159 -22.56 -36.76 -22.11
C LYS A 159 -21.58 -37.59 -22.95
N ASP A 160 -21.20 -37.11 -24.13
CA ASP A 160 -20.40 -37.86 -25.12
C ASP A 160 -18.97 -37.32 -25.30
N LEU A 161 -18.35 -36.81 -24.24
CA LEU A 161 -16.95 -36.39 -24.30
C LEU A 161 -16.02 -37.61 -24.23
N ASP A 162 -14.99 -37.61 -25.07
CA ASP A 162 -13.94 -38.62 -25.04
C ASP A 162 -13.27 -38.68 -23.64
N PRO A 163 -13.18 -39.86 -23.00
CA PRO A 163 -12.58 -39.99 -21.67
C PRO A 163 -11.11 -39.56 -21.62
N ILE A 164 -10.36 -39.68 -22.72
CA ILE A 164 -8.96 -39.23 -22.82
C ILE A 164 -8.91 -37.70 -22.77
N ALA A 165 -9.75 -37.03 -23.57
CA ALA A 165 -9.85 -35.57 -23.57
C ALA A 165 -10.30 -35.04 -22.19
N LYS A 166 -11.28 -35.70 -21.58
CA LYS A 166 -11.76 -35.36 -20.24
C LYS A 166 -10.67 -35.43 -19.18
N GLN A 167 -9.88 -36.51 -19.17
CA GLN A 167 -8.76 -36.65 -18.23
C GLN A 167 -7.69 -35.58 -18.44
N LYS A 168 -7.35 -35.26 -19.69
CA LYS A 168 -6.38 -34.19 -19.98
C LYS A 168 -6.86 -32.82 -19.49
N LEU A 169 -8.13 -32.49 -19.70
CA LEU A 169 -8.72 -31.23 -19.23
C LEU A 169 -8.72 -31.12 -17.70
N GLN A 170 -8.99 -32.22 -16.99
CA GLN A 170 -8.84 -32.27 -15.54
C GLN A 170 -7.39 -32.03 -15.09
N ASN A 171 -6.41 -32.66 -15.76
CA ASN A 171 -5.00 -32.44 -15.46
C ASN A 171 -4.55 -31.00 -15.72
N ILE A 172 -5.07 -30.36 -16.77
CA ILE A 172 -4.86 -28.93 -17.08
C ILE A 172 -5.46 -28.06 -15.97
N HIS A 173 -6.68 -28.37 -15.53
CA HIS A 173 -7.38 -27.68 -14.46
C HIS A 173 -6.59 -27.70 -13.14
N GLU A 174 -6.15 -28.89 -12.71
CA GLU A 174 -5.30 -29.03 -11.53
C GLU A 174 -3.95 -28.30 -11.70
N SER A 175 -3.38 -28.37 -12.90
CA SER A 175 -2.11 -27.74 -13.24
C SER A 175 -2.11 -26.21 -13.10
N MET A 176 -3.25 -25.54 -13.27
CA MET A 176 -3.32 -24.09 -13.10
C MET A 176 -3.18 -23.63 -11.65
N ARG A 177 -3.43 -24.52 -10.68
CA ARG A 177 -3.20 -24.21 -9.25
C ARG A 177 -1.76 -23.77 -9.00
N PHE A 178 -0.83 -24.27 -9.80
CA PHE A 178 0.60 -24.01 -9.72
C PHE A 178 1.07 -22.79 -10.54
N LEU A 179 0.15 -22.00 -11.11
CA LEU A 179 0.52 -20.77 -11.80
C LEU A 179 0.91 -19.67 -10.82
N SER A 180 2.09 -19.08 -11.02
CA SER A 180 2.53 -17.88 -10.30
C SER A 180 1.96 -16.63 -10.97
N PRO A 181 1.48 -15.62 -10.25
CA PRO A 181 1.09 -14.35 -10.86
C PRO A 181 2.30 -13.72 -11.58
N SER A 182 2.14 -13.28 -12.83
CA SER A 182 3.25 -12.72 -13.64
C SER A 182 2.82 -11.46 -14.38
N SER A 183 3.72 -10.47 -14.46
CA SER A 183 3.54 -9.24 -15.26
C SER A 183 4.34 -9.25 -16.56
N ASN A 184 5.01 -10.37 -16.86
CA ASN A 184 5.79 -10.50 -18.08
C ASN A 184 4.86 -10.42 -19.31
N SER A 185 5.25 -9.65 -20.33
CA SER A 185 4.50 -9.52 -21.58
C SER A 185 4.27 -10.88 -22.24
N GLU A 186 5.22 -11.80 -22.12
CA GLU A 186 5.08 -13.16 -22.63
C GLU A 186 4.03 -13.96 -21.84
N ALA A 187 3.99 -13.80 -20.51
CA ALA A 187 2.99 -14.47 -19.68
C ALA A 187 1.58 -13.97 -20.02
N LEU A 188 1.40 -12.65 -20.19
CA LEU A 188 0.12 -12.06 -20.61
C LEU A 188 -0.33 -12.56 -21.97
N ARG A 189 0.60 -12.67 -22.93
CA ARG A 189 0.31 -13.22 -24.26
C ARG A 189 -0.14 -14.69 -24.18
N TYR A 190 0.48 -15.50 -23.33
CA TYR A 190 0.04 -16.89 -23.12
C TYR A 190 -1.30 -16.98 -22.39
N ASP A 191 -1.59 -16.06 -21.46
CA ASP A 191 -2.89 -16.01 -20.77
C ASP A 191 -4.03 -15.65 -21.75
N GLU A 192 -3.79 -14.72 -22.70
CA GLU A 192 -4.72 -14.40 -23.79
C GLU A 192 -4.92 -15.59 -24.75
N GLN A 193 -3.82 -16.22 -25.20
CA GLN A 193 -3.89 -17.40 -26.06
C GLN A 193 -4.64 -18.55 -25.39
N PHE A 194 -4.39 -18.79 -24.11
CA PHE A 194 -5.09 -19.82 -23.34
C PHE A 194 -6.59 -19.54 -23.28
N SER A 195 -6.98 -18.29 -23.00
CA SER A 195 -8.40 -17.90 -22.95
C SER A 195 -9.09 -18.09 -24.30
N GLN A 196 -8.41 -17.73 -25.39
CA GLN A 196 -8.93 -17.94 -26.74
C GLN A 196 -9.08 -19.43 -27.07
N SER A 197 -8.07 -20.25 -26.76
CA SER A 197 -8.13 -21.71 -26.99
C SER A 197 -9.23 -22.38 -26.17
N VAL A 198 -9.55 -21.90 -24.96
CA VAL A 198 -10.70 -22.40 -24.19
C VAL A 198 -12.03 -22.06 -24.89
N GLU A 199 -12.18 -20.85 -25.43
CA GLU A 199 -13.39 -20.48 -26.16
C GLU A 199 -13.53 -21.27 -27.47
N ASP A 200 -12.43 -21.49 -28.19
CA ASP A 200 -12.40 -22.31 -29.40
C ASP A 200 -12.78 -23.77 -29.10
N LEU A 201 -12.26 -24.32 -28.00
CA LEU A 201 -12.66 -25.65 -27.49
C LEU A 201 -14.15 -25.69 -27.14
N LYS A 202 -14.69 -24.66 -26.50
CA LYS A 202 -16.12 -24.56 -26.16
C LYS A 202 -17.00 -24.58 -27.40
N ILE A 203 -16.58 -23.95 -28.50
CA ILE A 203 -17.28 -24.01 -29.79
C ILE A 203 -17.21 -25.42 -30.38
N LEU A 204 -16.03 -26.06 -30.38
CA LEU A 204 -15.84 -27.40 -30.94
C LEU A 204 -16.65 -28.47 -30.18
N MET A 205 -16.77 -28.33 -28.86
CA MET A 205 -17.48 -29.25 -27.97
C MET A 205 -19.01 -29.20 -28.10
N ARG A 206 -19.58 -28.21 -28.80
CA ARG A 206 -21.02 -28.22 -29.15
C ARG A 206 -21.40 -29.42 -30.03
N ASN A 207 -20.46 -29.93 -30.83
CA ASN A 207 -20.64 -31.10 -31.70
C ASN A 207 -19.50 -32.10 -31.50
N THR A 208 -19.44 -32.70 -30.32
CA THR A 208 -18.38 -33.65 -29.90
C THR A 208 -18.17 -34.80 -30.88
N ASN A 209 -19.23 -35.36 -31.49
CA ASN A 209 -19.11 -36.52 -32.37
C ASN A 209 -18.42 -36.23 -33.72
N LEU A 210 -18.51 -35.00 -34.23
CA LEU A 210 -17.88 -34.59 -35.50
C LEU A 210 -16.46 -34.05 -35.31
N ASN A 211 -16.14 -33.59 -34.10
CA ASN A 211 -14.91 -32.85 -33.82
C ASN A 211 -13.92 -33.59 -32.91
N LYS A 212 -14.07 -34.91 -32.69
CA LYS A 212 -13.25 -35.66 -31.70
C LYS A 212 -11.74 -35.45 -31.85
N GLU A 213 -11.20 -35.57 -33.07
CA GLU A 213 -9.77 -35.36 -33.33
C GLU A 213 -9.34 -33.91 -33.07
N LYS A 214 -10.14 -32.93 -33.52
CA LYS A 214 -9.86 -31.51 -33.31
C LYS A 214 -9.93 -31.11 -31.83
N ILE A 215 -10.86 -31.68 -31.07
CA ILE A 215 -10.96 -31.46 -29.63
C ILE A 215 -9.71 -31.97 -28.92
N LEU A 216 -9.20 -33.14 -29.31
CA LEU A 216 -7.98 -33.69 -28.73
C LEU A 216 -6.75 -32.83 -29.09
N GLU A 217 -6.63 -32.39 -30.34
CA GLU A 217 -5.55 -31.53 -30.81
C GLU A 217 -5.54 -30.17 -30.08
N GLU A 218 -6.70 -29.53 -29.94
CA GLU A 218 -6.83 -28.26 -29.22
C GLU A 218 -6.59 -28.43 -27.71
N THR A 219 -6.98 -29.57 -27.13
CA THR A 219 -6.65 -29.88 -25.72
C THR A 219 -5.14 -30.01 -25.52
N GLU A 220 -4.42 -30.62 -26.47
CA GLU A 220 -2.95 -30.68 -26.45
C GLU A 220 -2.30 -29.32 -26.72
N HIS A 221 -2.93 -28.48 -27.54
CA HIS A 221 -2.49 -27.10 -27.73
C HIS A 221 -2.60 -26.30 -26.43
N LEU A 222 -3.74 -26.42 -25.74
CA LEU A 222 -3.99 -25.77 -24.45
C LEU A 222 -2.98 -26.21 -23.37
N GLU A 223 -2.67 -27.51 -23.29
CA GLU A 223 -1.64 -28.04 -22.38
C GLU A 223 -0.25 -27.45 -22.68
N ARG A 224 0.11 -27.31 -23.96
CA ARG A 224 1.38 -26.70 -24.38
C ARG A 224 1.45 -25.22 -24.01
N ILE A 225 0.37 -24.46 -24.20
CA ILE A 225 0.28 -23.05 -23.79
C ILE A 225 0.51 -22.95 -22.29
N LEU A 226 -0.21 -23.76 -21.49
CA LEU A 226 -0.07 -23.76 -20.03
C LEU A 226 1.35 -24.12 -19.57
N SER A 227 1.97 -25.11 -20.19
CA SER A 227 3.35 -25.52 -19.89
C SER A 227 4.37 -24.41 -20.20
N ARG A 228 4.17 -23.67 -21.29
CA ARG A 228 5.00 -22.50 -21.63
C ARG A 228 4.76 -21.37 -20.65
N ARG A 229 3.50 -21.08 -20.33
CA ARG A 229 3.12 -20.08 -19.32
C ARG A 229 3.83 -20.36 -18.00
N LYS A 230 3.85 -21.61 -17.50
CA LYS A 230 4.51 -21.97 -16.22
C LYS A 230 6.01 -21.60 -16.14
N LYS A 231 6.68 -21.35 -17.27
CA LYS A 231 8.10 -20.93 -17.32
C LYS A 231 8.31 -19.43 -17.08
N TYR A 232 7.23 -18.65 -16.99
CA TYR A 232 7.22 -17.19 -16.81
C TYR A 232 6.36 -16.77 -15.60
#